data_AF-A0A958HYZ5-F1
#
_entry.id   AF-A0A958HYZ5-F1
#
_cell.length_a   1.000
_cell.length_b   1.000
_cell.length_c   1.000
_cell.angle_alpha   90.00
_cell.angle_beta   90.00
_cell.angle_gamma   90.00
#
_symmetry.space_group_name_H-M   'P 1'
#
loop_
_entity.id
_entity.type
_entity.pdbx_description
1 polymer ?
#
loop_
_entity_poly.entity_id
_entity_poly.type
_entity_poly.pdbx_seq_one_letter_code
_entity_poly.pdbx_strand_id
1 'polypeptide(L)'
;MKAEQQFAASDFLIENANDHHKKYAERIAEMLEESARARGIGIARRSAEYIAKKMQEGKAIIAFHKPSGQLAGFTYIETWTHDKYVANSGLIVQPEFRGSNLGKRLKHASFALSRKKYPDARIFSITTSHAVMKMNTELGFSPVPFSELTTDKEFWDGCQSCRNYDILMRNDRKMCLCTGLMFDPEEKKKAFQKKMMRNKLVAVLTSVITLRRQRLSNGKLTVKPAMKKL
;
A
#
# COMPACT_ATOMS: atom_id res chain seq x y z
N MET A 1 -11.60 17.79 26.05
CA MET A 1 -10.55 16.99 25.35
C MET A 1 -10.56 15.59 25.93
N LYS A 2 -10.95 14.56 25.16
CA LYS A 2 -10.74 13.18 25.61
C LYS A 2 -9.23 12.93 25.58
N ALA A 3 -8.65 12.43 26.67
CA ALA A 3 -7.26 11.99 26.67
C ALA A 3 -7.05 11.04 25.48
N GLU A 4 -6.02 11.28 24.67
CA GLU A 4 -5.64 10.32 23.63
C GLU A 4 -5.25 9.03 24.33
N GLN A 5 -6.10 8.01 24.19
CA GLN A 5 -5.83 6.70 24.76
C GLN A 5 -4.63 6.13 24.02
N GLN A 6 -3.49 6.06 24.70
CA GLN A 6 -2.24 5.65 24.10
C GLN A 6 -2.17 4.12 24.05
N PHE A 7 -2.53 3.54 22.91
CA PHE A 7 -2.41 2.09 22.69
C PHE A 7 -0.98 1.72 22.32
N ALA A 8 -0.43 0.69 22.97
CA ALA A 8 0.84 0.10 22.59
C ALA A 8 0.68 -0.84 21.40
N ALA A 9 1.74 -1.04 20.63
CA ALA A 9 1.71 -1.97 19.50
C ALA A 9 1.39 -3.42 19.96
N SER A 10 1.84 -3.80 21.15
CA SER A 10 1.60 -5.09 21.80
C SER A 10 0.12 -5.38 22.08
N ASP A 11 -0.71 -4.34 22.17
CA ASP A 11 -2.12 -4.43 22.56
C ASP A 11 -3.00 -5.04 21.47
N PHE A 12 -2.48 -5.14 20.24
CA PHE A 12 -3.22 -5.69 19.12
C PHE A 12 -2.63 -7.02 18.64
N LEU A 13 -3.49 -8.02 18.53
CA LEU A 13 -3.26 -9.23 17.75
C LEU A 13 -3.62 -8.93 16.30
N ILE A 14 -2.72 -9.17 15.36
CA ILE A 14 -2.97 -9.05 13.92
C ILE A 14 -2.60 -10.38 13.29
N GLU A 15 -3.53 -10.98 12.56
CA GLU A 15 -3.33 -12.32 12.00
C GLU A 15 -4.11 -12.52 10.70
N ASN A 16 -3.74 -13.58 9.98
CA ASN A 16 -4.49 -14.05 8.83
C ASN A 16 -5.85 -14.59 9.28
N ALA A 17 -6.92 -13.99 8.76
CA ALA A 17 -8.26 -14.47 9.03
C ALA A 17 -8.49 -15.84 8.37
N ASN A 18 -9.38 -16.61 8.96
CA ASN A 18 -9.70 -17.99 8.59
C ASN A 18 -11.18 -18.28 8.92
N ASP A 19 -11.59 -19.53 8.84
CA ASP A 19 -12.97 -19.94 9.03
C ASP A 19 -13.57 -19.59 10.40
N HIS A 20 -12.77 -19.61 11.47
CA HIS A 20 -13.23 -19.24 12.82
C HIS A 20 -13.59 -17.75 12.94
N HIS A 21 -13.09 -16.93 12.01
CA HIS A 21 -13.30 -15.48 12.00
C HIS A 21 -14.57 -15.05 11.25
N LYS A 22 -15.24 -15.94 10.51
CA LYS A 22 -16.44 -15.61 9.72
C LYS A 22 -17.56 -15.00 10.54
N LYS A 23 -17.67 -15.36 11.82
CA LYS A 23 -18.64 -14.77 12.76
C LYS A 23 -18.52 -13.25 12.90
N TYR A 24 -17.39 -12.65 12.51
CA TYR A 24 -17.17 -11.20 12.52
C TYR A 24 -17.52 -10.52 11.19
N ALA A 25 -17.88 -11.28 10.15
CA ALA A 25 -18.06 -10.73 8.80
C ALA A 25 -19.18 -9.69 8.72
N GLU A 26 -20.29 -9.92 9.43
CA GLU A 26 -21.40 -8.96 9.54
C GLU A 26 -20.95 -7.67 10.22
N ARG A 27 -20.30 -7.77 11.39
CA ARG A 27 -19.75 -6.59 12.09
C ARG A 27 -18.74 -5.81 11.22
N ILE A 28 -17.92 -6.49 10.44
CA ILE A 28 -16.96 -5.84 9.53
C ILE A 28 -17.69 -5.09 8.40
N ALA A 29 -18.74 -5.68 7.84
CA ALA A 29 -19.57 -5.02 6.83
C ALA A 29 -20.20 -3.73 7.39
N GLU A 30 -20.74 -3.80 8.60
CA GLU A 30 -21.28 -2.64 9.33
C GLU A 30 -20.20 -1.59 9.56
N MET A 31 -19.02 -1.96 10.06
CA MET A 31 -17.91 -1.04 10.30
C MET A 31 -17.50 -0.27 9.04
N LEU A 32 -17.49 -0.92 7.87
CA LEU A 32 -17.21 -0.28 6.59
C LEU A 32 -18.29 0.74 6.23
N GLU A 33 -19.57 0.40 6.42
CA GLU A 33 -20.70 1.29 6.15
C GLU A 33 -20.75 2.48 7.13
N GLU A 34 -20.62 2.22 8.43
CA GLU A 34 -20.55 3.24 9.49
C GLU A 34 -19.43 4.24 9.18
N SER A 35 -18.25 3.76 8.78
CA SER A 35 -17.14 4.62 8.42
C SER A 35 -17.34 5.39 7.11
N ALA A 36 -18.07 4.83 6.15
CA ALA A 36 -18.42 5.54 4.91
C ALA A 36 -19.37 6.70 5.23
N ARG A 37 -20.42 6.41 6.01
CA ARG A 37 -21.45 7.35 6.44
C ARG A 37 -20.87 8.47 7.29
N ALA A 38 -20.13 8.14 8.34
CA ALA A 38 -19.56 9.13 9.27
C ALA A 38 -18.57 10.09 8.61
N ARG A 39 -17.91 9.69 7.51
CA ARG A 39 -16.94 10.54 6.80
C ARG A 39 -17.49 11.13 5.49
N GLY A 40 -18.72 10.79 5.11
CA GLY A 40 -19.33 11.22 3.85
C GLY A 40 -18.58 10.75 2.59
N ILE A 41 -17.73 9.74 2.69
CA ILE A 41 -16.87 9.29 1.58
C ILE A 41 -17.49 8.12 0.80
N GLY A 42 -17.05 7.96 -0.44
CA GLY A 42 -17.36 6.78 -1.24
C GLY A 42 -16.53 5.56 -0.85
N ILE A 43 -17.08 4.71 0.00
CA ILE A 43 -16.62 3.32 0.20
C ILE A 43 -17.73 2.41 -0.30
N ALA A 44 -17.39 1.49 -1.19
CA ALA A 44 -18.33 0.49 -1.65
C ALA A 44 -18.65 -0.51 -0.54
N ARG A 45 -19.94 -0.82 -0.37
CA ARG A 45 -20.41 -1.85 0.56
C ARG A 45 -19.87 -3.22 0.16
N ARG A 46 -19.65 -4.06 1.17
CA ARG A 46 -19.29 -5.47 1.01
C ARG A 46 -20.23 -6.27 1.89
N SER A 47 -20.83 -7.32 1.33
CA SER A 47 -21.70 -8.19 2.10
C SER A 47 -20.90 -9.04 3.08
N ALA A 48 -21.56 -9.54 4.12
CA ALA A 48 -20.94 -10.44 5.09
C ALA A 48 -20.43 -11.70 4.40
N GLU A 49 -21.17 -12.25 3.44
CA GLU A 49 -20.79 -13.44 2.66
C GLU A 49 -19.51 -13.17 1.86
N TYR A 50 -19.40 -11.99 1.26
CA TYR A 50 -18.21 -11.59 0.53
C TYR A 50 -16.98 -11.54 1.43
N ILE A 51 -17.11 -10.91 2.60
CA ILE A 51 -16.05 -10.81 3.60
C ILE A 51 -15.66 -12.20 4.12
N ALA A 52 -16.65 -13.03 4.48
CA ALA A 52 -16.43 -14.39 4.96
C ALA A 52 -15.69 -15.25 3.91
N LYS A 53 -16.04 -15.11 2.62
CA LYS A 53 -15.35 -15.78 1.53
C LYS A 53 -13.87 -15.39 1.46
N LYS A 54 -13.54 -14.11 1.66
CA LYS A 54 -12.13 -13.66 1.70
C LYS A 54 -11.34 -14.24 2.88
N MET A 55 -12.01 -14.49 4.00
CA MET A 55 -11.41 -15.21 5.13
C MET A 55 -11.14 -16.67 4.78
N GLN A 56 -12.09 -17.37 4.13
CA GLN A 56 -11.93 -18.76 3.66
C GLN A 56 -10.77 -18.92 2.69
N GLU A 57 -10.64 -17.98 1.75
CA GLU A 57 -9.55 -17.97 0.76
C GLU A 57 -8.17 -17.67 1.39
N GLY A 58 -8.13 -17.37 2.70
CA GLY A 58 -6.95 -16.90 3.41
C GLY A 58 -6.45 -15.56 2.88
N LYS A 59 -7.34 -14.76 2.29
CA LYS A 59 -7.07 -13.46 1.65
C LYS A 59 -7.44 -12.27 2.53
N ALA A 60 -7.68 -12.49 3.82
CA ALA A 60 -8.02 -11.44 4.76
C ALA A 60 -7.08 -11.40 5.96
N ILE A 61 -6.87 -10.19 6.49
CA ILE A 61 -6.17 -9.92 7.74
C ILE A 61 -7.18 -9.30 8.70
N ILE A 62 -7.18 -9.78 9.93
CA ILE A 62 -8.06 -9.32 11.00
C ILE A 62 -7.21 -8.91 12.21
N ALA A 63 -7.70 -7.94 12.98
CA ALA A 63 -7.04 -7.50 14.19
C ALA A 63 -8.00 -7.42 15.37
N PHE A 64 -7.52 -7.82 16.54
CA PHE A 64 -8.23 -7.77 17.82
C PHE A 64 -7.44 -6.98 18.85
N HIS A 65 -8.14 -6.22 19.68
CA HIS A 65 -7.55 -5.62 20.88
C HIS A 65 -7.47 -6.69 21.97
N LYS A 66 -6.25 -7.12 22.32
CA LYS A 66 -6.01 -8.25 23.23
C LYS A 66 -6.66 -8.06 24.61
N PRO A 67 -6.57 -6.88 25.27
CA PRO A 67 -7.17 -6.71 26.59
C PRO A 67 -8.69 -6.85 26.61
N SER A 68 -9.41 -6.38 25.58
CA SER A 68 -10.88 -6.43 25.55
C SER A 68 -11.45 -7.56 24.69
N GLY A 69 -10.63 -8.24 23.90
CA GLY A 69 -11.07 -9.22 22.90
C GLY A 69 -11.87 -8.63 21.73
N GLN A 70 -12.01 -7.30 21.66
CA GLN A 70 -12.82 -6.64 20.64
C GLN A 70 -12.15 -6.66 19.28
N LEU A 71 -12.97 -6.80 18.23
CA LEU A 71 -12.55 -6.55 16.84
C LEU A 71 -12.04 -5.11 16.72
N ALA A 72 -10.79 -4.96 16.29
CA ALA A 72 -10.11 -3.67 16.21
C ALA A 72 -9.95 -3.18 14.77
N GLY A 73 -9.80 -4.09 13.81
CA GLY A 73 -9.70 -3.72 12.41
C GLY A 73 -9.64 -4.90 11.45
N PHE A 74 -9.71 -4.58 10.16
CA PHE A 74 -9.80 -5.56 9.09
C PHE A 74 -9.25 -5.00 7.78
N THR A 75 -8.77 -5.87 6.91
CA THR A 75 -8.44 -5.59 5.51
C THR A 75 -8.38 -6.90 4.73
N TYR A 76 -8.57 -6.87 3.42
CA TYR A 76 -8.45 -8.06 2.60
C TYR A 76 -7.83 -7.76 1.24
N ILE A 77 -7.48 -8.82 0.51
CA ILE A 77 -6.91 -8.75 -0.82
C ILE A 77 -7.82 -9.46 -1.82
N GLU A 78 -7.85 -8.97 -3.04
CA GLU A 78 -8.53 -9.59 -4.17
C GLU A 78 -7.55 -9.77 -5.31
N THR A 79 -7.77 -10.80 -6.13
CA THR A 79 -6.94 -11.04 -7.30
C THR A 79 -7.75 -10.94 -8.58
N TRP A 80 -7.09 -10.43 -9.62
CA TRP A 80 -7.68 -9.98 -10.86
C TRP A 80 -6.75 -10.35 -12.03
N THR A 81 -7.31 -10.47 -13.22
CA THR A 81 -6.59 -10.73 -14.47
C THR A 81 -5.62 -11.92 -14.34
N HIS A 82 -6.14 -13.08 -13.94
CA HIS A 82 -5.36 -14.31 -13.71
C HIS A 82 -4.18 -14.11 -12.74
N ASP A 83 -4.47 -13.52 -11.57
CA ASP A 83 -3.50 -13.26 -10.49
C ASP A 83 -2.35 -12.30 -10.84
N LYS A 84 -2.39 -11.63 -12.00
CA LYS A 84 -1.41 -10.59 -12.37
C LYS A 84 -1.59 -9.30 -11.56
N TYR A 85 -2.80 -9.05 -11.07
CA TYR A 85 -3.15 -7.88 -10.28
C TYR A 85 -3.74 -8.29 -8.94
N VAL A 86 -3.30 -7.60 -7.89
CA VAL A 86 -3.85 -7.74 -6.54
C VAL A 86 -4.38 -6.39 -6.06
N ALA A 87 -5.63 -6.33 -5.64
CA ALA A 87 -6.19 -5.14 -5.00
C ALA A 87 -6.09 -5.28 -3.48
N ASN A 88 -5.59 -4.26 -2.79
CA ASN A 88 -5.69 -4.16 -1.33
C ASN A 88 -6.94 -3.35 -0.97
N SER A 89 -7.93 -4.02 -0.38
CA SER A 89 -9.29 -3.51 -0.20
C SER A 89 -9.74 -3.57 1.27
N GLY A 90 -10.76 -2.78 1.60
CA GLY A 90 -11.49 -2.89 2.88
C GLY A 90 -10.69 -2.58 4.14
N LEU A 91 -9.63 -1.77 4.05
CA LEU A 91 -8.88 -1.35 5.22
C LEU A 91 -9.77 -0.50 6.13
N ILE A 92 -10.08 -1.02 7.32
CA ILE A 92 -10.89 -0.36 8.33
C ILE A 92 -10.34 -0.58 9.74
N VAL A 93 -10.42 0.46 10.57
CA VAL A 93 -10.06 0.45 11.98
C VAL A 93 -11.23 1.07 12.76
N GLN A 94 -11.64 0.40 13.83
CA GLN A 94 -12.70 0.89 14.71
C GLN A 94 -12.34 2.28 15.27
N PRO A 95 -13.30 3.21 15.39
CA PRO A 95 -13.05 4.59 15.77
C PRO A 95 -12.19 4.75 17.04
N GLU A 96 -12.44 3.93 18.07
CA GLU A 96 -11.72 3.98 19.34
C GLU A 96 -10.23 3.63 19.23
N PHE A 97 -9.83 2.82 18.25
CA PHE A 97 -8.43 2.41 18.04
C PHE A 97 -7.72 3.25 16.97
N ARG A 98 -8.34 4.32 16.45
CA ARG A 98 -7.67 5.21 15.49
C ARG A 98 -6.58 6.03 16.20
N GLY A 99 -5.54 6.42 15.46
CA GLY A 99 -4.35 7.07 16.05
C GLY A 99 -3.31 6.10 16.63
N SER A 100 -3.67 4.83 16.85
CA SER A 100 -2.77 3.78 17.40
C SER A 100 -1.74 3.20 16.43
N ASN A 101 -1.61 3.73 15.21
CA ASN A 101 -0.88 3.12 14.08
C ASN A 101 -1.40 1.73 13.61
N LEU A 102 -2.53 1.22 14.15
CA LEU A 102 -3.09 -0.07 13.74
C LEU A 102 -3.38 -0.15 12.23
N GLY A 103 -3.92 0.92 11.62
CA GLY A 103 -4.20 0.96 10.18
C GLY A 103 -2.96 0.75 9.31
N LYS A 104 -1.82 1.34 9.72
CA LYS A 104 -0.53 1.12 9.05
C LYS A 104 -0.10 -0.34 9.17
N ARG A 105 -0.19 -0.93 10.37
CA ARG A 105 0.17 -2.33 10.60
C ARG A 105 -0.69 -3.30 9.79
N LEU A 106 -2.00 -3.09 9.73
CA LEU A 106 -2.92 -3.85 8.87
C LEU A 106 -2.54 -3.73 7.40
N LYS A 107 -2.22 -2.53 6.93
CA LYS A 107 -1.78 -2.29 5.55
C LYS A 107 -0.48 -3.03 5.21
N HIS A 108 0.51 -3.00 6.11
CA HIS A 108 1.74 -3.76 5.97
C HIS A 108 1.49 -5.27 5.95
N ALA A 109 0.62 -5.79 6.84
CA ALA A 109 0.26 -7.20 6.87
C ALA A 109 -0.45 -7.66 5.59
N SER A 110 -1.41 -6.86 5.08
CA SER A 110 -2.06 -7.11 3.79
C SER A 110 -1.08 -7.07 2.63
N PHE A 111 -0.15 -6.11 2.60
CA PHE A 111 0.88 -6.05 1.56
C PHE A 111 1.81 -7.27 1.61
N ALA A 112 2.25 -7.67 2.81
CA ALA A 112 3.06 -8.87 3.00
C ALA A 112 2.32 -10.14 2.55
N LEU A 113 1.02 -10.24 2.85
CA LEU A 113 0.16 -11.32 2.36
C LEU A 113 0.11 -11.35 0.83
N SER A 114 -0.09 -10.20 0.18
CA SER A 114 -0.09 -10.07 -1.28
C SER A 114 1.26 -10.51 -1.88
N ARG A 115 2.39 -10.13 -1.29
CA ARG A 115 3.73 -10.57 -1.74
C ARG A 115 3.99 -12.04 -1.49
N LYS A 116 3.50 -12.61 -0.40
CA LYS A 116 3.65 -14.04 -0.11
C LYS A 116 2.86 -14.91 -1.09
N LYS A 117 1.60 -14.56 -1.37
CA LYS A 117 0.71 -15.34 -2.25
C LYS A 117 0.97 -15.07 -3.74
N TYR A 118 1.31 -13.83 -4.08
CA TYR A 118 1.42 -13.35 -5.46
C TYR A 118 2.69 -12.50 -5.62
N PRO A 119 3.88 -13.12 -5.61
CA PRO A 119 5.16 -12.40 -5.55
C PRO A 119 5.41 -11.45 -6.73
N ASP A 120 5.00 -11.86 -7.93
CA ASP A 120 5.25 -11.12 -9.18
C ASP A 120 4.07 -10.24 -9.61
N ALA A 121 2.93 -10.34 -8.93
CA ALA A 121 1.76 -9.55 -9.27
C ALA A 121 1.99 -8.06 -9.02
N ARG A 122 1.33 -7.21 -9.79
CA ARG A 122 1.20 -5.79 -9.47
C ARG A 122 0.17 -5.62 -8.35
N ILE A 123 0.45 -4.77 -7.36
CA ILE A 123 -0.52 -4.48 -6.29
C ILE A 123 -1.05 -3.08 -6.47
N PHE A 124 -2.37 -2.92 -6.49
CA PHE A 124 -2.98 -1.61 -6.59
C PHE A 124 -3.93 -1.32 -5.44
N SER A 125 -4.19 -0.03 -5.25
CA SER A 125 -5.08 0.50 -4.23
C SER A 125 -5.75 1.74 -4.78
N ILE A 126 -7.07 1.82 -4.66
CA ILE A 126 -7.84 3.03 -4.93
C ILE A 126 -8.31 3.63 -3.62
N THR A 127 -8.17 4.94 -3.44
CA THR A 127 -8.61 5.60 -2.20
C THR A 127 -8.88 7.08 -2.38
N THR A 128 -9.78 7.62 -1.57
CA THR A 128 -9.95 9.07 -1.35
C THR A 128 -9.23 9.55 -0.09
N SER A 129 -8.68 8.64 0.72
CA SER A 129 -8.13 8.97 2.03
C SER A 129 -6.65 9.31 1.97
N HIS A 130 -6.30 10.54 2.38
CA HIS A 130 -4.91 10.98 2.48
C HIS A 130 -4.05 10.07 3.38
N ALA A 131 -4.59 9.59 4.50
CA ALA A 131 -3.91 8.66 5.38
C ALA A 131 -3.53 7.34 4.66
N VAL A 132 -4.46 6.80 3.85
CA VAL A 132 -4.21 5.58 3.06
C VAL A 132 -3.23 5.85 1.93
N MET A 133 -3.29 7.02 1.28
CA MET A 133 -2.30 7.43 0.27
C MET A 133 -0.90 7.48 0.88
N LYS A 134 -0.72 8.10 2.05
CA LYS A 134 0.57 8.15 2.75
C LYS A 134 1.11 6.75 3.06
N MET A 135 0.27 5.85 3.59
CA MET A 135 0.66 4.46 3.84
C MET A 135 1.06 3.71 2.56
N ASN A 136 0.34 3.93 1.45
CA ASN A 136 0.68 3.36 0.16
C ASN A 136 2.04 3.88 -0.35
N THR A 137 2.27 5.20 -0.29
CA THR A 137 3.55 5.81 -0.71
C THR A 137 4.72 5.29 0.11
N GLU A 138 4.56 5.13 1.44
CA GLU A 138 5.58 4.55 2.31
C GLU A 138 5.93 3.10 1.93
N LEU A 139 4.97 2.34 1.40
CA LEU A 139 5.16 0.99 0.87
C LEU A 139 5.74 0.98 -0.57
N GLY A 140 5.99 2.15 -1.16
CA GLY A 140 6.56 2.28 -2.50
C GLY A 140 5.55 2.29 -3.64
N PHE A 141 4.26 2.49 -3.35
CA PHE A 141 3.27 2.69 -4.40
C PHE A 141 3.45 4.07 -5.05
N SER A 142 3.22 4.13 -6.36
CA SER A 142 3.22 5.35 -7.15
C SER A 142 1.80 5.66 -7.65
N PRO A 143 1.39 6.93 -7.79
CA PRO A 143 0.12 7.28 -8.41
C PRO A 143 0.11 6.85 -9.89
N VAL A 144 -1.02 6.30 -10.34
CA VAL A 144 -1.22 5.89 -11.74
C VAL A 144 -2.64 6.23 -12.20
N PRO A 145 -2.87 6.45 -13.51
CA PRO A 145 -4.21 6.55 -14.07
C PRO A 145 -4.96 5.20 -13.95
N PHE A 146 -6.30 5.23 -13.98
CA PHE A 146 -7.10 3.99 -13.86
C PHE A 146 -6.88 3.02 -15.02
N SER A 147 -6.47 3.53 -16.19
CA SER A 147 -6.09 2.72 -17.35
C SER A 147 -4.91 1.77 -17.10
N GLU A 148 -4.11 2.00 -16.06
CA GLU A 148 -3.00 1.12 -15.67
C GLU A 148 -3.38 0.08 -14.59
N LEU A 149 -4.60 0.17 -14.06
CA LEU A 149 -5.14 -0.80 -13.09
C LEU A 149 -5.65 -2.06 -13.83
N THR A 150 -6.69 -2.71 -13.31
CA THR A 150 -7.35 -3.83 -13.99
C THR A 150 -8.45 -3.33 -14.95
N THR A 151 -8.62 -4.05 -16.06
CA THR A 151 -9.76 -3.87 -16.98
C THR A 151 -10.96 -4.77 -16.63
N ASP A 152 -10.85 -5.62 -15.61
CA ASP A 152 -11.87 -6.60 -15.24
C ASP A 152 -13.16 -5.91 -14.80
N LYS A 153 -14.26 -6.24 -15.46
CA LYS A 153 -15.57 -5.63 -15.20
C LYS A 153 -16.02 -5.88 -13.77
N GLU A 154 -15.76 -7.08 -13.25
CA GLU A 154 -16.15 -7.52 -11.90
C GLU A 154 -15.50 -6.65 -10.82
N PHE A 155 -14.25 -6.20 -11.02
CA PHE A 155 -13.61 -5.28 -10.08
C PHE A 155 -14.37 -3.94 -10.03
N TRP A 156 -14.68 -3.37 -11.19
CA TRP A 156 -15.38 -2.08 -11.30
C TRP A 156 -16.84 -2.16 -10.85
N ASP A 157 -17.50 -3.29 -11.07
CA ASP A 157 -18.83 -3.58 -10.53
C ASP A 157 -18.81 -3.61 -9.00
N GLY A 158 -17.67 -3.97 -8.40
CA GLY A 158 -17.44 -3.82 -6.96
C GLY A 158 -17.55 -2.38 -6.44
N CYS A 159 -17.58 -1.36 -7.31
CA CYS A 159 -17.82 0.04 -6.93
C CYS A 159 -19.31 0.46 -6.99
N GLN A 160 -20.24 -0.39 -7.44
CA GLN A 160 -21.65 -0.02 -7.69
C GLN A 160 -22.37 0.59 -6.49
N SER A 161 -22.04 0.13 -5.27
CA SER A 161 -22.64 0.65 -4.03
C SER A 161 -21.94 1.92 -3.50
N CYS A 162 -20.90 2.40 -4.16
CA CYS A 162 -20.22 3.64 -3.81
C CYS A 162 -21.06 4.84 -4.27
N ARG A 163 -21.22 5.85 -3.41
CA ARG A 163 -21.92 7.10 -3.76
C ARG A 163 -21.34 7.88 -4.95
N ASN A 164 -20.14 7.53 -5.41
CA ASN A 164 -19.43 8.16 -6.54
C ASN A 164 -19.43 7.26 -7.80
N TYR A 165 -20.24 6.20 -7.81
CA TYR A 165 -20.27 5.24 -8.92
C TYR A 165 -20.73 5.89 -10.24
N ASP A 166 -21.65 6.85 -10.16
CA ASP A 166 -22.07 7.68 -11.30
C ASP A 166 -20.89 8.40 -11.96
N ILE A 167 -19.97 8.95 -11.17
CA ILE A 167 -18.76 9.62 -11.66
C ILE A 167 -17.84 8.63 -12.36
N LEU A 168 -17.69 7.42 -11.81
CA LEU A 168 -16.90 6.36 -12.43
C LEU A 168 -17.48 5.98 -13.80
N MET A 169 -18.80 5.80 -13.87
CA MET A 169 -19.47 5.32 -15.08
C MET A 169 -19.54 6.37 -16.19
N ARG A 170 -19.81 7.64 -15.86
CA ARG A 170 -19.83 8.72 -16.87
C ARG A 170 -18.46 9.00 -17.51
N ASN A 171 -17.39 8.47 -16.90
CA ASN A 171 -16.01 8.60 -17.38
C ASN A 171 -15.46 7.27 -17.92
N ASP A 172 -16.31 6.33 -18.33
CA ASP A 172 -15.91 5.02 -18.87
C ASP A 172 -14.94 4.24 -17.96
N ARG A 173 -15.04 4.41 -16.63
CA ARG A 173 -14.12 3.81 -15.64
C ARG A 173 -12.67 4.27 -15.76
N LYS A 174 -12.39 5.34 -16.50
CA LYS A 174 -11.04 5.91 -16.68
C LYS A 174 -10.65 6.89 -15.56
N MET A 175 -11.61 7.38 -14.78
CA MET A 175 -11.37 8.23 -13.62
C MET A 175 -12.53 8.20 -12.62
N CYS A 176 -12.23 8.53 -11.37
CA CYS A 176 -13.20 8.76 -10.28
C CYS A 176 -12.58 9.77 -9.30
N LEU A 177 -13.28 10.09 -8.20
CA LEU A 177 -12.71 10.87 -7.10
C LEU A 177 -11.61 10.12 -6.33
N CYS A 178 -11.51 8.80 -6.51
CA CYS A 178 -10.44 7.99 -5.94
C CYS A 178 -9.13 8.18 -6.71
N THR A 179 -8.02 8.25 -5.99
CA THR A 179 -6.68 8.18 -6.57
C THR A 179 -6.28 6.71 -6.73
N GLY A 180 -5.82 6.34 -7.93
CA GLY A 180 -5.20 5.04 -8.20
C GLY A 180 -3.72 5.06 -7.81
N LEU A 181 -3.28 4.06 -7.04
CA LEU A 181 -1.88 3.87 -6.71
C LEU A 181 -1.47 2.43 -7.03
N MET A 182 -0.26 2.25 -7.56
CA MET A 182 0.28 0.97 -8.00
C MET A 182 1.67 0.72 -7.41
N PHE A 183 1.88 -0.51 -6.97
CA PHE A 183 3.17 -1.09 -6.70
C PHE A 183 3.49 -2.11 -7.80
N ASP A 184 4.53 -1.83 -8.58
CA ASP A 184 5.08 -2.77 -9.56
C ASP A 184 6.39 -3.37 -9.03
N PRO A 185 6.44 -4.68 -8.72
CA PRO A 185 7.66 -5.32 -8.21
C PRO A 185 8.84 -5.26 -9.18
N GLU A 186 8.60 -5.33 -10.49
CA GLU A 186 9.64 -5.30 -11.52
C GLU A 186 10.24 -3.89 -11.63
N GLU A 187 9.40 -2.86 -11.56
CA GLU A 187 9.88 -1.47 -11.47
C GLU A 187 10.80 -1.29 -10.26
N LYS A 188 10.44 -1.84 -9.09
CA LYS A 188 11.27 -1.73 -7.88
C LYS A 188 12.57 -2.51 -7.99
N LYS A 189 12.57 -3.71 -8.58
CA LYS A 189 13.80 -4.48 -8.86
C LYS A 189 14.74 -3.67 -9.76
N LYS A 190 14.24 -3.12 -10.87
CA LYS A 190 15.04 -2.29 -11.80
C LYS A 190 15.57 -1.02 -11.13
N ALA A 191 14.75 -0.33 -10.35
CA ALA A 191 15.17 0.86 -9.61
C ALA A 191 16.29 0.55 -8.60
N PHE A 192 16.18 -0.57 -7.88
CA PHE A 192 17.21 -1.04 -6.96
C PHE A 192 18.53 -1.34 -7.67
N GLN A 193 18.49 -2.08 -8.79
CA GLN A 193 19.67 -2.39 -9.60
C GLN A 193 20.35 -1.11 -10.11
N LYS A 194 19.58 -0.16 -10.63
CA LYS A 194 20.10 1.14 -11.09
C LYS A 194 20.76 1.93 -9.95
N LYS A 195 20.16 1.94 -8.76
CA LYS A 195 20.74 2.58 -7.55
C LYS A 195 22.06 1.93 -7.15
N MET A 196 22.13 0.60 -7.18
CA MET A 196 23.35 -0.16 -6.86
C MET A 196 24.48 0.16 -7.86
N MET A 197 24.18 0.19 -9.15
CA MET A 197 25.15 0.55 -10.20
C MET A 197 25.66 1.98 -10.04
N ARG A 198 24.76 2.94 -9.75
CA ARG A 198 25.14 4.33 -9.47
C ARG A 198 26.07 4.43 -8.26
N ASN A 199 25.75 3.73 -7.18
CA ASN A 199 26.57 3.75 -5.96
C ASN A 199 27.97 3.16 -6.21
N LYS A 200 28.07 2.08 -6.99
CA LYS A 200 29.37 1.51 -7.42
C LYS A 200 30.17 2.54 -8.24
N LEU A 201 29.54 3.20 -9.22
CA LEU A 201 30.19 4.21 -10.04
C LEU A 201 30.70 5.39 -9.19
N VAL A 202 29.90 5.88 -8.26
CA VAL A 202 30.30 6.95 -7.33
C VAL A 202 31.50 6.50 -6.49
N ALA A 203 31.48 5.30 -5.91
CA ALA A 203 32.59 4.78 -5.12
C ALA A 203 33.90 4.67 -5.93
N VAL A 204 33.83 4.21 -7.19
CA VAL A 204 34.98 4.16 -8.09
C VAL A 204 35.51 5.56 -8.40
N LEU A 205 34.63 6.51 -8.77
CA LEU A 205 35.02 7.89 -9.04
C LEU A 205 35.65 8.56 -7.82
N THR A 206 35.08 8.38 -6.62
CA THR A 206 35.64 8.89 -5.36
C THR A 206 37.01 8.30 -5.08
N SER A 207 37.21 7.01 -5.34
CA SER A 207 38.52 6.34 -5.18
C SER A 207 39.56 6.90 -6.15
N VAL A 208 39.20 7.09 -7.43
CA VAL A 208 40.07 7.69 -8.45
C VAL A 208 40.44 9.13 -8.10
N ILE A 209 39.47 9.95 -7.66
CA ILE A 209 39.71 11.34 -7.23
C ILE A 209 40.64 11.38 -6.02
N THR A 210 40.42 10.50 -5.04
CA THR A 210 41.25 10.41 -3.84
C THR A 210 42.68 10.01 -4.18
N LEU A 211 42.88 8.97 -5.01
CA LEU A 211 44.19 8.54 -5.49
C LEU A 211 44.90 9.66 -6.27
N ARG A 212 44.18 10.40 -7.11
CA ARG A 212 44.74 11.53 -7.86
C ARG A 212 45.19 12.65 -6.92
N ARG A 213 44.40 12.97 -5.88
CA ARG A 213 44.78 13.95 -4.84
C ARG A 213 46.03 13.52 -4.07
N GLN A 214 46.13 12.24 -3.67
CA GLN A 214 47.32 11.69 -3.01
C GLN A 214 48.56 11.72 -3.90
N ARG A 215 48.42 11.44 -5.20
CA ARG A 215 49.55 11.53 -6.15
C ARG A 215 50.02 12.96 -6.37
N LEU A 216 49.10 13.93 -6.36
CA LEU A 216 49.42 15.36 -6.43
C LEU A 216 50.11 15.85 -5.15
N SER A 217 49.62 15.46 -3.96
CA SER A 217 50.23 15.85 -2.68
C SER A 217 51.62 15.26 -2.48
N ASN A 218 51.86 14.04 -2.99
CA ASN A 218 53.14 13.35 -2.87
C ASN A 218 54.15 13.70 -3.99
N GLY A 219 53.88 14.75 -4.79
CA GLY A 219 54.79 15.21 -5.85
C GLY A 219 54.95 14.27 -7.05
N LYS A 220 54.16 13.19 -7.15
CA LYS A 220 54.24 12.17 -8.22
C LYS A 220 53.43 12.51 -9.47
N LEU A 221 52.64 13.59 -9.44
CA LEU A 221 51.89 14.10 -10.59
C LEU A 221 52.11 15.61 -10.71
N THR A 222 52.56 16.10 -11.87
CA THR A 222 52.65 17.53 -12.17
C THR A 222 51.40 17.98 -12.96
N VAL A 223 50.73 19.04 -12.50
CA VAL A 223 49.61 19.65 -13.23
C VAL A 223 50.20 20.50 -14.35
N LYS A 224 50.08 20.06 -15.61
CA LYS A 224 50.40 20.93 -16.76
C LYS A 224 49.39 22.09 -16.79
N PRO A 225 49.82 23.36 -16.91
CA PRO A 225 48.89 24.48 -17.05
C PRO A 225 48.01 24.28 -18.29
N ALA A 226 46.72 24.58 -18.18
CA ALA A 226 45.86 24.65 -19.35
C ALA A 226 46.43 25.74 -20.28
N MET A 227 46.77 25.37 -21.53
CA MET A 227 47.15 26.33 -22.55
C MET A 227 46.00 27.34 -22.71
N LYS A 228 46.24 28.59 -22.33
CA LYS A 228 45.37 29.70 -22.74
C LYS A 228 45.41 29.74 -24.26
N LYS A 229 44.28 29.47 -24.91
CA LYS A 229 44.09 29.79 -26.32
C LYS A 229 44.22 31.32 -26.45
N LEU A 230 45.21 31.75 -27.22
CA LEU A 230 45.33 33.12 -27.74
C LEU A 230 44.17 33.41 -28.69
#